data_AF-A0A6A5C7U4-F1
#
_entry.id   AF-A0A6A5C7U4-F1
#
_cell.length_a   1.000
_cell.length_b   1.000
_cell.length_c   1.000
_cell.angle_alpha   90.00
_cell.angle_beta   90.00
_cell.angle_gamma   90.00
#
_symmetry.space_group_name_H-M   'P 1'
#
loop_
_entity.id
_entity.type
_entity.pdbx_description
1 polymer ?
#
loop_
_entity_poly.entity_id
_entity_poly.type
_entity_poly.pdbx_seq_one_letter_code
_entity_poly.pdbx_strand_id
1 'polypeptide(L)'
;MAVISVDHPRFAEVAAYKASNLSRLYNFNISVALSDEYMRSLNSKESTYWKNNNRTPRELLQIISQHCHACGDPGLVFIDRVQSANRELTSDLGPIRAAVPCGE
;
A
#
# COMPACT_ATOMS: atom_id res chain seq x y z
N MET A 1 -0.99 4.30 13.08
CA MET A 1 -1.07 3.63 11.77
C MET A 1 0.21 3.89 11.01
N ALA A 2 0.71 2.90 10.26
CA ALA A 2 1.74 3.09 9.25
C ALA A 2 1.11 3.09 7.86
N VAL A 3 1.63 3.93 6.95
CA VAL A 3 1.33 3.87 5.51
C VAL A 3 2.64 3.59 4.78
N ILE A 4 2.67 2.55 3.94
CA ILE A 4 3.85 2.19 3.14
C ILE A 4 3.50 2.13 1.65
N SER A 5 4.36 2.67 0.80
CA SER A 5 4.19 2.57 -0.65
C SER A 5 4.39 1.13 -1.14
N VAL A 6 3.56 0.71 -2.10
CA VAL A 6 3.75 -0.55 -2.85
C VAL A 6 5.09 -0.63 -3.59
N ASP A 7 5.72 0.53 -3.83
CA ASP A 7 7.04 0.64 -4.46
C ASP A 7 8.21 0.31 -3.53
N HIS A 8 7.95 0.18 -2.22
CA HIS A 8 9.00 -0.10 -1.25
C HIS A 8 9.60 -1.51 -1.52
N PRO A 9 10.94 -1.67 -1.53
CA PRO A 9 11.57 -2.95 -1.89
C PRO A 9 11.18 -4.10 -0.94
N ARG A 10 10.90 -3.78 0.33
CA ARG A 10 10.42 -4.74 1.35
C ARG A 10 8.91 -4.72 1.56
N PHE A 11 8.13 -4.25 0.57
CA PHE A 11 6.68 -4.13 0.69
C PHE A 11 6.00 -5.44 1.10
N ALA A 12 6.35 -6.56 0.46
CA ALA A 12 5.76 -7.86 0.73
C ALA A 12 5.94 -8.30 2.19
N GLU A 13 7.11 -8.05 2.78
CA GLU A 13 7.38 -8.34 4.19
C GLU A 13 6.49 -7.51 5.11
N VAL A 14 6.36 -6.20 4.84
CA VAL A 14 5.58 -5.27 5.67
C VAL A 14 4.09 -5.57 5.59
N ALA A 15 3.57 -5.86 4.39
CA ALA A 15 2.16 -6.21 4.19
C ALA A 15 1.76 -7.50 4.93
N ALA A 16 2.68 -8.47 5.02
CA ALA A 16 2.45 -9.72 5.73
C ALA A 16 2.69 -9.64 7.25
N TYR A 17 3.45 -8.64 7.71
CA TYR A 17 4.04 -8.61 9.04
C TYR A 17 3.02 -8.73 10.17
N LYS A 18 1.89 -8.01 10.08
CA LYS A 18 0.88 -8.00 11.15
C LYS A 18 0.20 -9.35 11.34
N ALA A 19 -0.14 -10.05 10.27
CA ALA A 19 -0.80 -11.36 10.36
C ALA A 19 0.06 -12.37 11.14
N SER A 20 1.39 -12.32 10.99
CA SER A 20 2.32 -13.18 11.74
C SER A 20 2.63 -12.69 13.16
N ASN A 21 2.21 -11.47 13.53
CA ASN A 21 2.58 -10.81 14.80
C ASN A 21 1.37 -10.18 15.51
N LEU A 22 0.18 -10.77 15.37
CA LEU A 22 -1.08 -10.21 15.88
C LEU A 22 -1.03 -9.86 17.37
N SER A 23 -0.43 -10.71 18.20
CA SER A 23 -0.30 -10.46 19.66
C SER A 23 0.53 -9.22 20.00
N ARG A 24 1.43 -8.80 19.09
CA ARG A 24 2.30 -7.62 19.27
C ARG A 24 1.74 -6.36 18.62
N LEU A 25 0.93 -6.51 17.58
CA LEU A 25 0.45 -5.40 16.74
C LEU A 25 -1.08 -5.24 16.75
N TYR A 26 -1.77 -5.79 17.75
CA TYR A 26 -3.23 -5.71 17.86
C TYR A 26 -3.76 -4.26 17.90
N ASN A 27 -2.95 -3.30 18.36
CA ASN A 27 -3.29 -1.88 18.46
C ASN A 27 -2.64 -1.01 17.35
N PHE A 28 -2.08 -1.63 16.30
CA PHE A 28 -1.38 -0.91 15.24
C PHE A 28 -1.94 -1.27 13.86
N ASN A 29 -2.39 -0.27 13.12
CA ASN A 29 -2.87 -0.45 11.74
C ASN A 29 -1.74 -0.25 10.72
N ILE A 30 -1.76 -1.06 9.67
CA ILE A 30 -0.91 -0.92 8.48
C ILE A 30 -1.83 -0.64 7.30
N SER A 31 -1.48 0.35 6.49
CA SER A 31 -2.12 0.63 5.21
C SER A 31 -1.06 0.74 4.12
N VAL A 32 -1.47 0.50 2.88
CA VAL A 32 -0.59 0.53 1.71
C VAL A 32 -1.01 1.63 0.74
N ALA A 33 -0.04 2.45 0.36
CA ALA A 33 -0.22 3.47 -0.67
C ALA A 33 -0.04 2.85 -2.05
N LEU A 34 -1.13 2.84 -2.82
CA LEU A 34 -1.18 2.35 -4.20
C LEU A 34 -1.20 3.55 -5.16
N SER A 35 -0.23 3.60 -6.07
CA SER A 35 -0.21 4.58 -7.16
C SER A 35 -1.12 4.15 -8.31
N ASP A 36 -1.57 5.12 -9.11
CA ASP A 36 -2.28 4.88 -10.36
C ASP A 36 -1.39 4.06 -11.33
N GLU A 37 -0.07 4.26 -11.30
CA GLU A 37 0.90 3.47 -12.08
C GLU A 37 0.82 1.99 -11.73
N TYR A 38 0.84 1.66 -10.43
CA TYR A 38 0.70 0.29 -9.95
C TYR A 38 -0.63 -0.30 -10.37
N MET A 39 -1.73 0.45 -10.18
CA MET A 39 -3.07 -0.02 -10.56
C MET A 39 -3.20 -0.29 -12.06
N ARG A 40 -2.59 0.54 -12.91
CA ARG A 40 -2.56 0.31 -14.36
C ARG A 40 -1.72 -0.91 -14.73
N SER A 41 -0.61 -1.15 -14.02
CA SER A 41 0.26 -2.31 -14.28
C SER A 41 -0.45 -3.65 -14.10
N LEU A 42 -1.46 -3.73 -13.22
CA LEU A 42 -2.26 -4.93 -13.00
C LEU A 42 -3.08 -5.36 -14.23
N ASN A 43 -3.36 -4.43 -15.15
CA ASN A 43 -4.08 -4.69 -16.40
C ASN A 43 -3.15 -5.18 -17.52
N SER A 44 -1.83 -5.13 -17.33
CA SER A 44 -0.89 -5.66 -18.31
C SER A 44 -1.02 -7.18 -18.42
N LYS A 45 -0.90 -7.69 -19.65
CA LYS A 45 -0.78 -9.13 -19.91
C LYS A 45 0.65 -9.63 -19.66
N GLU A 46 1.63 -8.73 -19.61
CA GLU A 46 3.01 -9.06 -19.33
C GLU A 46 3.26 -9.09 -17.83
N SER A 47 3.97 -10.13 -17.37
CA SER A 47 4.27 -10.38 -15.98
C SER A 47 5.72 -10.00 -15.68
N THR A 48 6.00 -8.71 -15.50
CA THR A 48 7.31 -8.21 -15.07
C THR A 48 7.32 -7.97 -13.56
N TYR A 49 8.51 -7.95 -12.96
CA TYR A 49 8.66 -7.55 -11.56
C TYR A 49 8.29 -6.07 -11.35
N TRP A 50 7.72 -5.78 -10.20
CA TRP A 50 7.33 -4.41 -9.84
C TRP A 50 8.54 -3.63 -9.32
N LYS A 51 9.08 -2.71 -10.13
CA LYS A 51 10.18 -1.80 -9.76
C LYS A 51 11.33 -2.56 -9.06
N ASN A 52 11.74 -2.10 -7.87
CA ASN A 52 12.83 -2.70 -7.08
C ASN A 52 12.36 -3.89 -6.21
N ASN A 53 11.28 -4.56 -6.60
CA ASN A 53 10.75 -5.73 -5.93
C ASN A 53 11.12 -7.01 -6.69
N ASN A 54 11.06 -8.16 -6.01
CA ASN A 54 11.22 -9.48 -6.63
C ASN A 54 9.87 -10.18 -6.91
N ARG A 55 8.76 -9.42 -6.84
CA ARG A 55 7.39 -9.87 -7.07
C ARG A 55 6.76 -9.08 -8.19
N THR A 56 5.86 -9.72 -8.91
CA THR A 56 5.00 -9.10 -9.92
C THR A 56 3.91 -8.26 -9.25
N PRO A 57 3.32 -7.26 -9.93
CA PRO A 57 2.19 -6.50 -9.39
C PRO A 57 1.05 -7.38 -8.90
N ARG A 58 0.72 -8.44 -9.65
CA ARG A 58 -0.35 -9.39 -9.30
C ARG A 58 -0.04 -10.18 -8.03
N GLU A 59 1.21 -10.62 -7.83
CA GLU A 59 1.61 -11.26 -6.58
C GLU A 59 1.53 -10.32 -5.39
N LEU A 60 1.94 -9.05 -5.56
CA LEU A 60 1.82 -8.06 -4.50
C LEU A 60 0.36 -7.81 -4.11
N LEU A 61 -0.54 -7.72 -5.10
CA LEU A 61 -1.98 -7.59 -4.85
C LEU A 61 -2.52 -8.81 -4.12
N GLN A 62 -2.10 -10.02 -4.53
CA GLN A 62 -2.48 -11.27 -3.87
C GLN A 62 -2.05 -11.28 -2.39
N ILE A 63 -0.82 -10.84 -2.09
CA ILE A 63 -0.30 -10.70 -0.73
C ILE A 63 -1.18 -9.73 0.07
N ILE A 64 -1.53 -8.57 -0.48
CA ILE A 64 -2.42 -7.60 0.18
C ILE A 64 -3.76 -8.26 0.52
N SER A 65 -4.43 -8.86 -0.47
CA SER A 65 -5.76 -9.46 -0.28
C SER A 65 -5.76 -10.59 0.75
N GLN A 66 -4.75 -11.48 0.71
CA GLN A 66 -4.63 -12.60 1.63
C GLN A 66 -4.49 -12.14 3.09
N HIS A 67 -3.63 -11.15 3.35
CA HIS A 67 -3.37 -10.70 4.72
C HIS A 67 -4.49 -9.80 5.23
N CYS A 68 -5.08 -8.97 4.36
CA CYS A 68 -6.27 -8.19 4.69
C CYS A 68 -7.42 -9.11 5.13
N HIS A 69 -7.62 -10.23 4.44
CA HIS A 69 -8.59 -11.24 4.84
C HIS A 69 -8.24 -11.91 6.19
N ALA A 70 -6.96 -12.20 6.43
CA ALA A 70 -6.51 -12.90 7.63
C ALA A 70 -6.58 -12.06 8.91
N CYS A 71 -6.31 -10.75 8.84
CA CYS A 71 -6.14 -9.92 10.04
C CYS A 71 -6.71 -8.49 9.95
N GLY A 72 -7.43 -8.15 8.88
CA GLY A 72 -7.99 -6.81 8.65
C GLY A 72 -7.01 -5.80 8.05
N ASP A 73 -5.73 -6.16 7.90
CA ASP A 73 -4.67 -5.30 7.38
C ASP A 73 -3.87 -6.02 6.28
N PRO A 74 -3.31 -5.28 5.29
CA PRO A 74 -3.27 -3.82 5.26
C PRO A 74 -4.51 -3.17 4.63
N GLY A 75 -4.86 -1.97 5.11
CA GLY A 75 -5.81 -1.06 4.45
C GLY A 75 -5.24 -0.48 3.15
N LEU A 76 -6.09 0.13 2.31
CA LEU A 76 -5.68 0.69 1.00
C LEU A 76 -5.78 2.21 0.99
N VAL A 77 -4.75 2.87 0.45
CA VAL A 77 -4.73 4.32 0.17
C VAL A 77 -4.38 4.53 -1.29
N PHE A 78 -5.33 5.00 -2.11
CA PHE A 78 -5.05 5.35 -3.51
C PHE A 78 -4.37 6.73 -3.57
N ILE A 79 -3.05 6.74 -3.42
CA ILE A 79 -2.31 7.95 -3.07
C ILE A 79 -2.41 9.03 -4.14
N ASP A 80 -2.39 8.66 -5.43
CA ASP A 80 -2.50 9.64 -6.52
C ASP A 80 -3.89 10.32 -6.55
N ARG A 81 -4.93 9.63 -6.07
CA ARG A 81 -6.28 10.21 -5.93
C ARG A 81 -6.33 11.20 -4.78
N VAL A 82 -5.72 10.86 -3.64
CA VAL A 82 -5.55 11.77 -2.50
C VAL A 82 -4.78 13.02 -2.93
N GLN A 83 -3.67 12.85 -3.65
CA GLN A 83 -2.86 13.95 -4.17
C GLN A 83 -3.65 14.83 -5.14
N SER A 84 -4.34 14.24 -6.11
CA SER A 84 -5.13 14.99 -7.10
C SER A 84 -6.29 15.77 -6.46
N ALA A 85 -6.92 15.23 -5.43
CA ALA A 85 -8.00 15.91 -4.71
C ALA A 85 -7.48 17.09 -3.85
N ASN A 86 -6.20 17.06 -3.47
CA ASN A 86 -5.54 18.06 -2.63
C ASN A 86 -4.46 18.83 -3.40
N ARG A 87 -4.68 19.11 -4.68
CA ARG A 87 -3.64 19.62 -5.58
C ARG A 87 -3.07 20.98 -5.15
N GLU A 88 -3.94 21.87 -4.66
CA GLU A 88 -3.55 23.19 -4.17
C GLU A 88 -2.60 23.06 -2.97
N LEU A 89 -2.99 22.26 -1.96
CA LEU A 89 -2.17 22.00 -0.78
C LEU A 89 -0.83 21.34 -1.11
N THR A 90 -0.86 20.34 -2.00
CA THR A 90 0.32 19.54 -2.32
C THR A 90 1.32 20.24 -3.22
N SER A 91 0.92 21.32 -3.91
CA SER A 91 1.80 22.13 -4.73
C SER A 91 2.81 22.94 -3.89
N ASP A 92 2.36 23.48 -2.75
CA ASP A 92 3.20 24.31 -1.88
C ASP A 92 3.89 23.52 -0.76
N LEU A 93 3.21 22.49 -0.22
CA LEU A 93 3.69 21.76 0.96
C LEU A 93 4.32 20.40 0.63
N GLY A 94 4.26 19.99 -0.64
CA GLY A 94 4.71 18.68 -1.09
C GLY A 94 3.68 17.56 -0.89
N PRO A 95 4.05 16.30 -1.16
CA PRO A 95 3.08 15.22 -1.24
C PRO A 95 2.61 14.74 0.14
N ILE A 96 1.31 14.43 0.23
CA ILE A 96 0.74 13.66 1.33
C ILE A 96 1.33 12.25 1.26
N ARG A 97 1.78 11.73 2.40
CA ARG A 97 2.45 10.41 2.49
C ARG A 97 1.74 9.42 3.41
N ALA A 98 0.80 9.88 4.23
CA ALA A 98 0.08 9.08 5.19
C ALA A 98 -1.30 9.68 5.51
N ALA A 99 -2.16 8.88 6.12
CA ALA A 99 -3.46 9.30 6.66
C ALA A 99 -3.53 9.01 8.17
N VAL A 100 -4.59 9.47 8.81
CA VAL A 100 -4.92 9.12 10.21
C VAL A 100 -5.45 7.68 10.29
N PRO A 101 -5.45 7.02 11.47
CA PRO A 101 -5.76 5.59 11.58
C PRO A 101 -7.10 5.13 10.98
N CYS A 102 -8.09 6.01 10.89
CA CYS A 102 -9.41 5.71 10.35
C CYS A 102 -9.50 5.88 8.82
N GLY A 103 -8.45 6.43 8.18
CA GLY A 103 -8.29 6.47 6.72
C GLY A 103 -9.10 7.55 5.99
N GLU A 104 -9.73 8.47 6.72
CA GLU A 104 -10.42 9.66 6.21
C GLU A 104 -9.50 10.84 5.84
#